data_AF-A0A6B2XQG1-F1
#
_entry.id   AF-A0A6B2XQG1-F1
#
_cell.length_a   1.000
_cell.length_b   1.000
_cell.length_c   1.000
_cell.angle_alpha   90.00
_cell.angle_beta   90.00
_cell.angle_gamma   90.00
#
_symmetry.space_group_name_H-M   'P 1'
#
loop_
_entity.id
_entity.type
_entity.pdbx_description
1 polymer ?
#
loop_
_entity_poly.entity_id
_entity_poly.type
_entity_poly.pdbx_seq_one_letter_code
_entity_poly.pdbx_strand_id
1 'polypeptide(L)'
;DPSATTASGVWLASDLAEALGAHAGDQVATSTGTAVVAGVYPYPDDGRARTLGYTVLTPVPATGTFDACWAEIWPADATTASYLRTALVPDPSGETKPAQGQLNSRLGTRYDAPVLLAERLTRHAPLAALVVALALG
;
A
#
# COMPACT_ATOMS: atom_id res chain seq x y z
N ASP A 1 -22.54 1.85 -2.78
CA ASP A 1 -22.88 0.44 -2.50
C ASP A 1 -22.39 0.12 -1.09
N PRO A 2 -23.28 -0.02 -0.09
CA PRO A 2 -22.92 -0.11 1.33
C PRO A 2 -22.62 -1.55 1.77
N SER A 3 -21.97 -2.34 0.91
CA SER A 3 -21.77 -3.79 1.08
C SER A 3 -20.35 -4.16 1.52
N ALA A 4 -19.53 -3.20 1.94
CA ALA A 4 -18.27 -3.52 2.62
C ALA A 4 -18.60 -3.91 4.06
N THR A 5 -18.95 -5.18 4.29
CA THR A 5 -18.83 -5.79 5.60
C THR A 5 -17.45 -5.41 6.14
N THR A 6 -17.39 -4.57 7.17
CA THR A 6 -16.16 -4.35 7.92
C THR A 6 -15.65 -5.73 8.30
N ALA A 7 -14.59 -6.19 7.63
CA ALA A 7 -14.01 -7.50 7.90
C ALA A 7 -13.59 -7.47 9.36
N SER A 8 -14.40 -8.11 10.20
CA SER A 8 -14.36 -7.96 11.65
C SER A 8 -13.22 -8.84 12.12
N GLY A 9 -12.12 -8.23 12.55
CA GLY A 9 -10.93 -8.97 12.96
C GLY A 9 -9.64 -8.27 12.59
N VAL A 10 -8.55 -9.01 12.71
CA VAL A 10 -7.19 -8.53 12.45
C VAL A 10 -6.65 -9.12 11.17
N TRP A 11 -5.82 -8.34 10.47
CA TRP A 11 -5.11 -8.77 9.28
C TRP A 11 -3.65 -9.01 9.62
N LEU A 12 -3.11 -10.15 9.20
CA LEU A 12 -1.72 -10.52 9.47
C LEU A 12 -0.89 -10.35 8.19
N ALA A 13 0.32 -9.80 8.34
CA ALA A 13 1.32 -9.94 7.28
C ALA A 13 1.67 -11.43 7.07
N SER A 14 1.98 -11.82 5.83
CA SER A 14 2.30 -13.21 5.47
C SER A 14 3.31 -13.88 6.39
N ASP A 15 4.40 -13.19 6.71
CA ASP A 15 5.52 -13.77 7.48
C ASP A 15 5.12 -13.98 8.95
N LEU A 16 4.27 -13.10 9.49
CA LEU A 16 3.70 -13.25 10.83
C LEU A 16 2.67 -14.38 10.87
N ALA A 17 1.81 -14.48 9.85
CA ALA A 17 0.85 -15.57 9.74
C ALA A 17 1.54 -16.93 9.67
N GLU A 18 2.61 -17.04 8.89
CA GLU A 18 3.44 -18.25 8.80
C GLU A 18 4.09 -18.59 10.15
N ALA A 19 4.71 -17.61 10.82
CA ALA A 19 5.34 -17.82 12.12
C ALA A 19 4.34 -18.27 13.21
N LEU A 20 3.09 -17.83 13.13
CA LEU A 20 2.01 -18.21 14.03
C LEU A 20 1.27 -19.49 13.59
N GLY A 21 1.49 -19.97 12.37
CA GLY A 21 0.69 -21.04 11.76
C GLY A 21 -0.79 -20.66 11.56
N ALA A 22 -1.09 -19.36 11.46
CA ALA A 22 -2.44 -18.82 11.45
C ALA A 22 -2.94 -18.55 10.03
N HIS A 23 -4.23 -18.80 9.80
CA HIS A 23 -4.93 -18.59 8.55
C HIS A 23 -6.19 -17.72 8.79
N ALA A 24 -6.79 -17.23 7.70
CA ALA A 24 -8.06 -16.51 7.79
C ALA A 24 -9.14 -17.39 8.46
N GLY A 25 -9.84 -16.85 9.45
CA GLY A 25 -10.82 -17.55 10.28
C GLY A 25 -10.27 -18.10 11.60
N ASP A 26 -8.94 -18.22 11.74
CA ASP A 26 -8.33 -18.66 12.98
C ASP A 26 -8.46 -17.61 14.09
N GLN A 27 -8.28 -18.07 15.32
CA GLN A 27 -8.24 -17.23 16.51
C GLN A 27 -6.80 -17.10 17.01
N VAL A 28 -6.34 -15.86 17.19
CA VAL A 28 -5.02 -15.55 17.74
C VAL A 28 -5.17 -14.87 19.09
N ALA A 29 -4.36 -15.31 20.06
CA ALA A 29 -4.30 -14.69 21.37
C ALA A 29 -3.55 -13.35 21.30
N THR A 30 -4.11 -12.32 21.93
CA THR A 30 -3.52 -10.98 22.09
C THR A 30 -3.47 -10.62 23.57
N SER A 31 -2.79 -9.53 23.90
CA SER A 31 -2.76 -8.99 25.26
C SER A 31 -4.13 -8.51 25.77
N THR A 32 -5.10 -8.29 24.86
CA THR A 32 -6.43 -7.76 25.18
C THR A 32 -7.55 -8.77 24.97
N GLY A 33 -7.22 -10.03 24.62
CA GLY A 33 -8.20 -11.09 24.42
C GLY A 33 -7.85 -11.96 23.23
N THR A 34 -8.86 -12.56 22.61
CA THR A 34 -8.70 -13.33 21.37
C THR A 34 -9.22 -12.53 20.19
N ALA A 35 -8.47 -12.50 19.09
CA ALA A 35 -8.86 -11.85 17.85
C ALA A 35 -9.04 -12.88 16.74
N VAL A 36 -10.07 -12.69 15.92
CA VAL A 36 -10.27 -13.49 14.69
C VAL A 36 -9.39 -12.91 13.58
N VAL A 37 -8.67 -13.77 12.87
CA VAL A 37 -7.89 -13.40 11.69
C VAL A 37 -8.86 -13.17 10.53
N ALA A 38 -9.07 -11.91 10.18
CA ALA A 38 -9.92 -11.52 9.04
C ALA A 38 -9.27 -11.85 7.69
N GLY A 39 -7.94 -11.85 7.64
CA GLY A 39 -7.20 -12.17 6.42
C GLY A 39 -5.69 -12.11 6.60
N VAL A 40 -4.99 -12.60 5.59
CA VAL A 40 -3.53 -12.53 5.48
C VAL A 40 -3.20 -11.73 4.22
N TYR A 41 -2.25 -10.80 4.31
CA TYR A 41 -1.83 -9.97 3.18
C TYR A 41 -0.33 -10.14 2.86
N PRO A 42 0.07 -10.06 1.58
CA PRO A 42 1.47 -10.17 1.20
C PRO A 42 2.24 -8.89 1.53
N TYR A 43 3.44 -9.05 2.08
CA TYR A 43 4.40 -7.96 2.30
C TYR A 43 5.81 -8.33 1.78
N PRO A 44 6.01 -8.37 0.45
CA PRO A 44 7.32 -8.71 -0.14
C PRO A 44 8.43 -7.68 0.19
N ASP A 45 9.69 -8.13 0.11
CA ASP A 45 10.87 -7.25 0.22
C ASP A 45 11.07 -6.40 -1.06
N ASP A 46 10.19 -5.42 -1.24
CA ASP A 46 10.11 -4.54 -2.41
C ASP A 46 10.66 -3.13 -2.15
N GLY A 47 11.29 -2.90 -1.00
CA GLY A 47 11.79 -1.59 -0.57
C GLY A 47 10.88 -0.82 0.38
N ARG A 48 9.70 -1.37 0.72
CA ARG A 48 8.93 -0.87 1.86
C ARG A 48 9.61 -1.18 3.20
N ALA A 49 9.21 -0.46 4.24
CA ALA A 49 9.73 -0.62 5.60
C ALA A 49 9.50 -2.06 6.12
N ARG A 50 10.59 -2.84 6.23
CA ARG A 50 10.54 -4.25 6.66
C ARG A 50 9.84 -4.51 7.99
N THR A 51 9.84 -3.54 8.89
CA THR A 51 9.15 -3.64 10.19
C THR A 51 7.64 -3.88 10.05
N LEU A 52 7.02 -3.51 8.92
CA LEU A 52 5.60 -3.76 8.65
C LEU A 52 5.31 -5.15 8.05
N GLY A 53 6.34 -5.90 7.67
CA GLY A 53 6.24 -7.29 7.20
C GLY A 53 5.93 -8.28 8.32
N TYR A 54 5.99 -7.84 9.58
CA TYR A 54 5.66 -8.65 10.75
C TYR A 54 4.66 -7.91 11.65
N THR A 55 3.59 -7.39 11.04
CA THR A 55 2.60 -6.52 11.71
C THR A 55 1.19 -7.12 11.69
N VAL A 56 0.39 -6.67 12.65
CA VAL A 56 -1.05 -6.91 12.73
C VAL A 56 -1.77 -5.61 12.39
N LEU A 57 -2.69 -5.64 11.42
CA LEU A 57 -3.55 -4.49 11.09
C LEU A 57 -4.94 -4.71 11.63
N THR A 58 -5.41 -3.77 12.45
CA THR A 58 -6.77 -3.76 12.98
C THR A 58 -7.52 -2.58 12.40
N PRO A 59 -8.56 -2.80 11.57
CA PRO A 59 -9.43 -1.71 11.13
C PRO A 59 -10.13 -1.08 12.34
N VAL A 60 -9.92 0.21 12.54
CA VAL A 60 -10.58 1.00 13.59
C VAL A 60 -11.31 2.18 12.95
N PRO A 61 -12.37 2.72 13.58
CA PRO A 61 -12.95 3.98 13.14
C PRO A 61 -11.88 5.08 13.04
N ALA A 62 -12.03 6.00 12.09
CA ALA A 62 -11.12 7.13 11.87
C ALA A 62 -11.30 8.22 12.95
N THR A 63 -11.22 7.82 14.21
CA THR A 63 -11.41 8.68 15.39
C THR A 63 -10.23 8.50 16.33
N GLY A 64 -9.74 9.59 16.90
CA GLY A 64 -8.60 9.59 17.81
C GLY A 64 -7.29 10.00 17.13
N THR A 65 -6.17 9.61 17.75
CA THR A 65 -4.82 9.97 17.32
C THR A 65 -4.05 8.73 16.88
N PHE A 66 -3.17 8.90 15.90
CA PHE A 66 -2.31 7.85 15.37
C PHE A 66 -0.87 8.36 15.29
N ASP A 67 0.10 7.45 15.37
CA ASP A 67 1.53 7.79 15.31
C ASP A 67 1.99 8.18 13.89
N ALA A 68 1.22 7.78 12.87
CA ALA A 68 1.52 8.06 11.47
C ALA A 68 0.25 8.29 10.64
N CYS A 69 0.37 9.15 9.63
CA CYS A 69 -0.64 9.35 8.59
C CYS A 69 -0.04 8.94 7.24
N TRP A 70 -0.71 8.03 6.54
CA TRP A 70 -0.31 7.57 5.21
C TRP A 70 -1.35 7.98 4.17
N ALA A 71 -0.90 8.39 2.99
CA ALA A 71 -1.77 8.67 1.86
C ALA A 71 -1.14 8.12 0.57
N GLU A 72 -1.98 7.63 -0.32
CA GLU A 72 -1.58 7.31 -1.69
C GLU A 72 -1.70 8.57 -2.55
N ILE A 73 -0.61 8.93 -3.25
CA ILE A 73 -0.53 10.14 -4.06
C ILE A 73 0.02 9.76 -5.42
N TRP A 74 -0.80 9.91 -6.46
CA TRP A 74 -0.41 9.72 -7.84
C TRP A 74 -1.01 10.83 -8.74
N PRO A 75 -0.22 11.50 -9.58
CA PRO A 75 1.24 11.45 -9.65
C PRO A 75 1.90 12.01 -8.39
N ALA A 76 3.15 11.60 -8.11
CA ALA A 76 3.89 12.09 -6.96
C ALA A 76 4.13 13.61 -7.06
N ASP A 77 3.60 14.37 -6.11
CA ASP A 77 3.70 15.82 -6.06
C ASP A 77 4.01 16.29 -4.64
N ALA A 78 5.03 17.13 -4.50
CA ALA A 78 5.50 17.63 -3.21
C ALA A 78 4.48 18.56 -2.54
N THR A 79 3.70 19.30 -3.33
CA THR A 79 2.65 20.19 -2.81
C THR A 79 1.55 19.36 -2.15
N THR A 80 1.05 18.35 -2.85
CA THR A 80 0.04 17.43 -2.35
C THR A 80 0.55 16.66 -1.13
N ALA A 81 1.80 16.20 -1.17
CA ALA A 81 2.41 15.52 -0.03
C ALA A 81 2.54 16.43 1.20
N SER A 82 2.69 17.76 1.03
CA SER A 82 2.78 18.70 2.16
C SER A 82 1.51 18.75 3.01
N TYR A 83 0.34 18.40 2.44
CA TYR A 83 -0.92 18.35 3.17
C TYR A 83 -0.96 17.27 4.25
N LEU A 84 -0.09 16.24 4.20
CA LEU A 84 0.02 15.28 5.31
C LEU A 84 0.34 15.94 6.66
N ARG A 85 0.99 17.12 6.63
CA ARG A 85 1.31 17.87 7.86
C ARG A 85 0.09 18.46 8.54
N THR A 86 -1.05 18.58 7.85
CA THR A 86 -2.30 19.05 8.48
C THR A 86 -2.94 18.01 9.38
N ALA A 87 -2.50 16.75 9.31
CA ALA A 87 -2.94 15.68 10.21
C ALA A 87 -2.19 15.68 11.56
N LEU A 88 -1.16 16.53 11.72
CA LEU A 88 -0.35 16.58 12.93
C LEU A 88 -1.13 17.21 14.08
N VAL A 89 -1.05 16.57 15.25
CA VAL A 89 -1.49 17.16 16.51
C VAL A 89 -0.38 18.07 17.03
N PRO A 90 -0.67 19.32 17.44
CA PRO A 90 0.34 20.22 17.99
C PRO A 90 1.01 19.65 19.23
N ASP A 91 2.35 19.60 19.23
CA ASP A 91 3.18 19.26 20.39
C ASP A 91 3.85 20.55 20.94
N PRO A 92 3.37 21.11 22.06
CA PRO A 92 3.91 22.35 22.62
C PRO A 92 5.33 22.21 23.17
N SER A 93 5.82 20.99 23.43
CA SER A 93 7.20 20.76 23.86
C SER A 93 8.20 20.86 22.71
N GLY A 94 7.74 20.62 21.47
CA GLY A 94 8.58 20.58 20.28
C GLY A 94 9.63 19.47 20.28
N GLU A 95 9.55 18.51 21.21
CA GLU A 95 10.50 17.40 21.32
C GLU A 95 10.31 16.41 20.16
N THR A 96 9.06 16.20 19.72
CA THR A 96 8.76 15.28 18.62
C THR A 96 8.83 15.99 17.27
N LYS A 97 9.75 15.55 16.41
CA LYS A 97 9.87 16.04 15.03
C LYS A 97 9.26 15.02 14.07
N PRO A 98 8.12 15.31 13.42
CA PRO A 98 7.52 14.40 12.47
C PRO A 98 8.40 14.31 11.21
N ALA A 99 8.67 13.08 10.78
CA ALA A 99 9.33 12.80 9.52
C ALA A 99 8.30 12.54 8.42
N GLN A 100 8.63 12.92 7.19
CA GLN A 100 7.81 12.69 6.01
C GLN A 100 8.65 12.00 4.94
N GLY A 101 8.15 10.92 4.35
CA GLY A 101 8.84 10.16 3.32
C GLY A 101 7.93 9.17 2.61
N GLN A 102 8.44 8.55 1.53
CA GLN A 102 7.72 7.48 0.84
C GLN A 102 7.79 6.19 1.63
N LEU A 103 6.66 5.49 1.75
CA LEU A 103 6.59 4.20 2.42
C LEU A 103 7.44 3.15 1.71
N ASN A 104 7.41 3.14 0.37
CA ASN A 104 8.34 2.38 -0.46
C ASN A 104 9.36 3.35 -1.08
N SER A 105 10.59 3.32 -0.58
CA SER A 105 11.67 4.18 -1.06
C SER A 105 12.23 3.77 -2.42
N ARG A 106 11.94 2.54 -2.89
CA ARG A 106 12.36 2.03 -4.21
C ARG A 106 11.29 2.23 -5.27
N LEU A 107 10.04 2.48 -4.89
CA LEU A 107 8.95 2.63 -5.84
C LEU A 107 9.19 3.84 -6.75
N GLY A 108 9.18 3.60 -8.06
CA GLY A 108 9.45 4.62 -9.07
C GLY A 108 10.93 4.99 -9.25
N THR A 109 11.86 4.43 -8.47
CA THR A 109 13.31 4.69 -8.63
C THR A 109 13.92 4.02 -9.87
N ARG A 110 13.26 2.97 -10.38
CA ARG A 110 13.63 2.27 -11.61
C ARG A 110 12.50 2.44 -12.62
N TYR A 111 12.83 2.97 -13.79
CA TYR A 111 11.90 3.11 -14.90
C TYR A 111 12.53 2.49 -16.14
N ASP A 112 12.10 1.27 -16.48
CA ASP A 112 12.54 0.58 -17.70
C ASP A 112 11.57 0.90 -18.84
N ALA A 113 11.76 2.09 -19.43
CA ALA A 113 10.90 2.56 -20.52
C ALA A 113 10.87 1.58 -21.72
N PRO A 114 11.99 0.99 -22.17
CA PRO A 114 11.99 0.02 -23.27
C PRO A 114 11.09 -1.20 -23.03
N VAL A 115 11.18 -1.83 -21.86
CA VAL A 115 10.34 -2.99 -21.51
C VAL A 115 8.87 -2.58 -21.44
N LEU A 116 8.58 -1.47 -20.74
CA LEU A 116 7.22 -0.96 -20.60
C LEU A 116 6.60 -0.57 -21.96
N LEU A 117 7.40 -0.08 -22.91
CA LEU A 117 6.94 0.23 -24.26
C LEU A 117 6.66 -1.04 -25.07
N ALA A 118 7.51 -2.06 -24.93
CA ALA A 118 7.34 -3.35 -25.59
C ALA A 118 6.08 -4.11 -25.10
N GLU A 119 5.70 -3.94 -23.84
CA GLU A 119 4.52 -4.57 -23.25
C GLU A 119 3.19 -3.86 -23.55
N ARG A 120 3.22 -2.67 -24.18
CA ARG A 120 1.98 -1.95 -24.49
C ARG A 120 1.09 -2.74 -25.43
N LEU A 121 -0.21 -2.68 -25.19
CA LEU A 121 -1.24 -3.20 -26.10
C LEU A 121 -1.10 -2.58 -27.51
N THR A 122 -0.68 -1.31 -27.60
CA THR A 122 -0.49 -0.58 -28.86
C THR A 122 0.79 -0.94 -29.62
N ARG A 123 1.61 -1.90 -29.16
CA ARG A 123 2.88 -2.26 -29.81
C ARG A 123 2.75 -2.63 -31.29
N HIS A 124 1.59 -3.16 -31.68
CA HIS A 124 1.31 -3.60 -33.05
C HIS A 124 0.64 -2.53 -33.92
N ALA A 125 0.30 -1.37 -33.35
CA ALA A 125 -0.32 -0.27 -34.08
C ALA A 125 0.42 0.15 -35.37
N PRO A 126 1.77 0.29 -35.40
CA PRO A 126 2.46 0.64 -36.64
C PRO A 126 2.33 -0.44 -37.72
N LEU A 127 2.32 -1.72 -37.33
CA LEU A 127 2.15 -2.83 -38.28
C LEU A 127 0.72 -2.88 -38.82
N ALA A 128 -0.28 -2.65 -37.96
CA ALA A 128 -1.67 -2.50 -38.38
C ALA A 128 -1.85 -1.32 -39.33
N ALA A 129 -1.23 -0.17 -39.05
CA ALA A 129 -1.26 1.00 -39.92
C ALA A 129 -0.65 0.71 -41.30
N LEU A 130 0.46 -0.03 -41.34
CA LEU A 130 1.11 -0.45 -42.59
C LEU A 130 0.21 -1.40 -43.40
N VAL A 131 -0.46 -2.36 -42.75
CA VAL A 131 -1.42 -3.26 -43.40
C VAL A 131 -2.62 -2.47 -43.97
N VAL A 132 -3.17 -1.53 -43.20
CA VAL A 132 -4.26 -0.67 -43.66
C VAL A 132 -3.82 0.18 -44.85
N ALA A 133 -2.63 0.77 -44.81
CA ALA A 133 -2.10 1.56 -45.91
C ALA A 133 -1.93 0.73 -47.19
N LEU A 134 -1.40 -0.50 -47.08
CA LEU A 134 -1.28 -1.44 -48.20
C LEU A 134 -2.63 -1.91 -48.76
N ALA A 135 -3.68 -1.96 -47.95
CA ALA A 135 -5.01 -2.36 -48.41
C ALA A 135 -5.77 -1.22 -49.09
N LEU A 136 -5.43 0.04 -48.78
CA LEU A 136 -6.09 1.25 -49.31
C LEU A 136 -5.34 1.91 -50.46
N GLY A 137 -4.04 1.61 -50.65
CA GLY A 137 -3.21 2.05 -51.77
C GLY A 137 -3.11 1.01 -52.87
#